data_AF-C5IKX6-F1
#
_entry.id   AF-C5IKX6-F1
#
_cell.length_a   1.000
_cell.length_b   1.000
_cell.length_c   1.000
_cell.angle_alpha   90.00
_cell.angle_beta   90.00
_cell.angle_gamma   90.00
#
_symmetry.space_group_name_H-M   'P 1'
#
loop_
_entity.id
_entity.type
_entity.pdbx_description
1 polymer ?
#
loop_
_entity_poly.entity_id
_entity_poly.type
_entity_poly.pdbx_seq_one_letter_code
_entity_poly.pdbx_strand_id
1 'polypeptide(L)'
;RGHGTGTSVGAPIEINGLGAALKPERQKSPLLIGSNKPNLGHTEAASAIASIMKVVLALENGIIPPTIGVTNLNPDIDLRGGAIKIVTEPTPWPHGRLRRAGINNFGFGGANSHRILDHVENVLPGYIKPGVFKGSGVGLRGMSNGHYKTNGHGSDRSHNHSEQEKHAVLRKIDDRGANQESNTTVPLLQKADSDTRQYLILPFSAHHDTSLKLNNEASQSDVSKCSVADLAFTLSNRRTKFPRRTFRIADKDDLIAGLKSEELVSVANTDTQSVAFIFTGQGAQW
;
A
#
# COMPACT_ATOMS: atom_id res chain seq x y z
N ARG A 1 12.65 -4.05 -27.89
CA ARG A 1 12.68 -2.62 -27.46
C ARG A 1 11.49 -2.38 -26.52
N GLY A 2 11.09 -1.19 -26.10
CA GLY A 2 12.00 -0.13 -25.67
C GLY A 2 12.98 -0.66 -24.64
N HIS A 3 14.18 -0.93 -25.12
CA HIS A 3 15.31 -1.21 -24.26
C HIS A 3 16.47 -0.28 -24.61
N GLY A 4 16.79 0.57 -23.64
CA GLY A 4 18.15 1.03 -23.35
C GLY A 4 19.04 -0.15 -22.94
N THR A 5 19.09 -1.17 -23.79
CA THR A 5 20.32 -1.87 -24.18
C THR A 5 21.07 -1.10 -25.28
N GLY A 6 20.50 0.00 -25.80
CA GLY A 6 21.19 0.94 -26.66
C GLY A 6 21.64 0.38 -28.02
N THR A 7 20.71 -0.14 -28.85
CA THR A 7 21.03 -0.23 -30.30
C THR A 7 20.62 1.04 -31.02
N SER A 8 21.45 1.39 -32.00
CA SER A 8 21.22 2.44 -33.00
C SER A 8 19.81 2.43 -33.58
N VAL A 9 19.35 1.30 -34.12
CA VAL A 9 18.11 1.22 -34.93
C VAL A 9 16.82 1.26 -34.10
N GLY A 10 16.82 0.70 -32.89
CA GLY A 10 15.57 0.42 -32.18
C GLY A 10 14.97 1.61 -31.43
N ALA A 11 15.79 2.52 -30.93
CA ALA A 11 15.35 3.67 -30.14
C ALA A 11 14.70 4.78 -30.99
N PRO A 12 15.21 5.15 -32.19
CA PRO A 12 14.57 6.12 -33.07
C PRO A 12 13.15 5.73 -33.46
N ILE A 13 12.93 4.47 -33.87
CA ILE A 13 11.61 3.98 -34.31
C ILE A 13 10.55 4.16 -33.22
N GLU A 14 10.89 3.81 -31.97
CA GLU A 14 9.96 3.95 -30.84
C GLU A 14 9.71 5.41 -30.46
N ILE A 15 10.76 6.22 -30.34
CA ILE A 15 10.62 7.62 -29.86
C ILE A 15 9.91 8.46 -30.93
N ASN A 16 10.25 8.30 -32.20
CA ASN A 16 9.60 8.99 -33.31
C ASN A 16 8.15 8.52 -33.49
N GLY A 17 7.88 7.21 -33.33
CA GLY A 17 6.51 6.67 -33.35
C GLY A 17 5.63 7.17 -32.20
N LEU A 18 6.20 7.27 -31.00
CA LEU A 18 5.53 7.86 -29.82
C LEU A 18 5.26 9.35 -30.02
N GLY A 19 6.21 10.07 -30.63
CA GLY A 19 6.05 11.46 -31.05
C GLY A 19 4.89 11.62 -32.04
N ALA A 20 4.89 10.84 -33.13
CA ALA A 20 3.82 10.86 -34.13
C ALA A 20 2.43 10.58 -33.52
N ALA A 21 2.32 9.62 -32.60
CA ALA A 21 1.07 9.24 -31.96
C ALA A 21 0.53 10.29 -30.96
N LEU A 22 1.41 11.00 -30.23
CA LEU A 22 0.99 11.86 -29.11
C LEU A 22 1.20 13.36 -29.34
N LYS A 23 1.96 13.78 -30.36
CA LYS A 23 2.26 15.19 -30.67
C LYS A 23 1.05 16.14 -30.71
N PRO A 24 -0.14 15.77 -31.24
CA PRO A 24 -1.29 16.68 -31.30
C PRO A 24 -1.68 17.29 -29.94
N GLU A 25 -1.56 16.51 -28.85
CA GLU A 25 -1.93 16.93 -27.50
C GLU A 25 -0.80 17.64 -26.71
N ARG A 26 0.39 17.76 -27.29
CA ARG A 26 1.65 18.06 -26.58
C ARG A 26 2.28 19.41 -26.92
N GLN A 27 1.64 20.21 -27.77
CA GLN A 27 2.15 21.53 -28.20
C GLN A 27 2.52 22.49 -27.04
N LYS A 28 1.88 22.35 -25.86
CA LYS A 28 2.14 23.19 -24.67
C LYS A 28 3.05 22.54 -23.62
N SER A 29 3.33 21.25 -23.70
CA SER A 29 4.11 20.52 -22.68
C SER A 29 4.67 19.23 -23.27
N PRO A 30 6.01 19.05 -23.30
CA PRO A 30 6.61 17.89 -23.93
C PRO A 30 6.25 16.60 -23.21
N LEU A 31 6.24 15.49 -23.95
CA LEU A 31 6.15 14.17 -23.37
C LEU A 31 7.48 13.82 -22.68
N LEU A 32 7.42 13.60 -21.37
CA LEU A 32 8.56 13.15 -20.58
C LEU A 32 8.77 11.65 -20.80
N ILE A 33 9.95 11.26 -21.28
CA ILE A 33 10.31 9.86 -21.51
C ILE A 33 11.53 9.45 -20.70
N GLY A 34 11.61 8.17 -20.34
CA GLY A 34 12.77 7.62 -19.67
C GLY A 34 12.74 6.10 -19.60
N SER A 35 13.88 5.49 -19.30
CA SER A 35 14.03 4.05 -19.16
C SER A 35 14.52 3.70 -17.75
N ASN A 36 14.31 2.45 -17.33
CA ASN A 36 14.94 1.85 -16.15
C ASN A 36 16.14 0.96 -16.53
N LYS A 37 16.30 0.62 -17.82
CA LYS A 37 17.27 -0.37 -18.27
C LYS A 37 18.73 0.09 -18.20
N PRO A 38 19.06 1.39 -18.36
CA PRO A 38 20.39 1.88 -18.00
C PRO A 38 20.72 1.71 -16.51
N ASN A 39 19.72 1.70 -15.63
CA ASN A 39 19.90 1.57 -14.18
C ASN A 39 19.96 0.11 -13.70
N LEU A 40 19.19 -0.79 -14.33
CA LEU A 40 19.00 -2.19 -13.88
C LEU A 40 19.50 -3.25 -14.88
N GLY A 41 20.09 -2.82 -16.00
CA GLY A 41 20.32 -3.68 -17.16
C GLY A 41 19.02 -4.08 -17.86
N HIS A 42 19.11 -5.03 -18.79
CA HIS A 42 17.93 -5.58 -19.47
C HIS A 42 17.54 -6.91 -18.86
N THR A 43 16.57 -6.89 -17.95
CA THR A 43 16.06 -8.05 -17.22
C THR A 43 15.16 -8.98 -18.06
N GLU A 44 15.32 -8.96 -19.39
CA GLU A 44 14.60 -9.81 -20.36
C GLU A 44 13.10 -9.94 -20.07
N ALA A 45 12.62 -11.14 -19.70
CA ALA A 45 11.22 -11.43 -19.36
C ALA A 45 10.68 -10.53 -18.22
N ALA A 46 11.52 -10.14 -17.26
CA ALA A 46 11.15 -9.23 -16.17
C ALA A 46 11.21 -7.74 -16.55
N SER A 47 11.54 -7.39 -17.80
CA SER A 47 11.61 -5.98 -18.24
C SER A 47 10.27 -5.25 -18.13
N ALA A 48 9.15 -5.96 -18.33
CA ALA A 48 7.82 -5.39 -18.20
C ALA A 48 7.50 -5.03 -16.74
N ILE A 49 7.68 -5.96 -15.80
CA ILE A 49 7.38 -5.72 -14.38
C ILE A 49 8.33 -4.69 -13.77
N ALA A 50 9.61 -4.69 -14.12
CA ALA A 50 10.55 -3.65 -13.70
C ALA A 50 10.14 -2.25 -14.19
N SER A 51 9.50 -2.16 -15.37
CA SER A 51 9.02 -0.88 -15.93
C SER A 51 7.74 -0.41 -15.24
N ILE A 52 6.86 -1.35 -14.87
CA ILE A 52 5.68 -1.10 -14.03
C ILE A 52 6.12 -0.59 -12.65
N MET A 53 7.09 -1.24 -12.01
CA MET A 53 7.64 -0.80 -10.71
C MET A 53 8.21 0.63 -10.78
N LYS A 54 9.00 0.97 -11.82
CA LYS A 54 9.48 2.36 -12.03
C LYS A 54 8.31 3.36 -12.11
N VAL A 55 7.25 3.01 -12.82
CA VAL A 55 6.09 3.90 -13.01
C VAL A 55 5.25 4.04 -11.74
N VAL A 56 4.96 2.95 -11.03
CA VAL A 56 4.20 2.99 -9.77
C VAL A 56 4.93 3.86 -8.75
N LEU A 57 6.22 3.59 -8.51
CA LEU A 57 7.03 4.39 -7.58
C LEU A 57 7.13 5.87 -8.00
N ALA A 58 7.23 6.16 -9.30
CA ALA A 58 7.26 7.54 -9.81
C ALA A 58 5.92 8.27 -9.63
N LEU A 59 4.79 7.58 -9.76
CA LEU A 59 3.45 8.13 -9.55
C LEU A 59 3.20 8.39 -8.05
N GLU A 60 3.56 7.43 -7.18
CA GLU A 60 3.42 7.52 -5.72
C GLU A 60 4.29 8.64 -5.14
N ASN A 61 5.56 8.73 -5.53
CA ASN A 61 6.49 9.76 -5.05
C ASN A 61 6.34 11.11 -5.77
N GLY A 62 5.56 11.17 -6.85
CA GLY A 62 5.40 12.39 -7.65
C GLY A 62 6.69 12.89 -8.32
N ILE A 63 7.67 12.01 -8.56
CA ILE A 63 8.98 12.32 -9.16
C ILE A 63 9.29 11.28 -10.23
N ILE A 64 9.64 11.74 -11.43
CA ILE A 64 10.09 10.88 -12.53
C ILE A 64 11.62 10.69 -12.40
N PRO A 65 12.12 9.47 -12.15
CA PRO A 65 13.53 9.24 -11.90
C PRO A 65 14.36 9.28 -13.20
N PRO A 66 15.62 9.74 -13.11
CA PRO A 66 16.50 9.96 -14.26
C PRO A 66 16.81 8.67 -15.03
N THR A 67 16.99 8.83 -16.33
CA THR A 67 17.60 7.84 -17.22
C THR A 67 19.08 8.12 -17.27
N ILE A 68 19.89 7.27 -16.65
CA ILE A 68 21.35 7.46 -16.56
C ILE A 68 22.04 7.10 -17.88
N GLY A 69 23.29 7.57 -18.05
CA GLY A 69 24.12 7.25 -19.22
C GLY A 69 23.71 7.96 -20.52
N VAL A 70 22.81 8.96 -20.46
CA VAL A 70 22.41 9.76 -21.61
C VAL A 70 23.43 10.89 -21.81
N THR A 71 24.40 10.67 -22.70
CA THR A 71 25.42 11.67 -23.09
C THR A 71 25.19 12.16 -24.51
N ASN A 72 25.34 11.27 -25.49
CA ASN A 72 25.07 11.54 -26.90
C ASN A 72 23.77 10.84 -27.32
N LEU A 73 22.80 11.62 -27.78
CA LEU A 73 21.57 11.09 -28.36
C LEU A 73 21.81 10.64 -29.80
N ASN A 74 21.12 9.58 -30.25
CA ASN A 74 21.15 9.21 -31.67
C ASN A 74 20.52 10.38 -32.48
N PRO A 75 21.23 10.95 -33.49
CA PRO A 75 20.69 12.01 -34.35
C PRO A 75 19.39 11.65 -35.08
N ASP A 76 19.08 10.36 -35.27
CA ASP A 76 17.82 9.88 -35.87
C ASP A 76 16.58 10.15 -34.99
N ILE A 77 16.76 10.60 -33.73
CA ILE A 77 15.67 10.86 -32.77
C ILE A 77 15.24 12.33 -32.86
N ASP A 78 14.09 12.62 -33.47
CA ASP A 78 13.54 13.98 -33.53
C ASP A 78 12.77 14.34 -32.24
N LEU A 79 13.51 14.69 -31.20
CA LEU A 79 12.93 15.15 -29.93
C LEU A 79 12.11 16.45 -30.10
N ARG A 80 12.55 17.37 -30.97
CA ARG A 80 11.91 18.69 -31.12
C ARG A 80 10.60 18.58 -31.87
N GLY A 81 10.61 17.98 -33.06
CA GLY A 81 9.40 17.76 -33.84
C GLY A 81 8.48 16.71 -33.24
N GLY A 82 8.97 15.78 -32.41
CA GLY A 82 8.14 14.88 -31.59
C GLY A 82 7.50 15.53 -30.35
N ALA A 83 7.96 16.71 -29.94
CA ALA A 83 7.64 17.34 -28.63
C ALA A 83 7.96 16.41 -27.44
N ILE A 84 9.16 15.85 -27.41
CA ILE A 84 9.63 14.87 -26.42
C ILE A 84 10.82 15.42 -25.62
N LYS A 85 10.85 15.16 -24.31
CA LYS A 85 12.00 15.44 -23.44
C LYS A 85 12.42 14.15 -22.73
N ILE A 86 13.69 13.77 -22.88
CA ILE A 86 14.28 12.68 -22.10
C ILE A 86 14.56 13.20 -20.68
N VAL A 87 14.16 12.43 -19.68
CA VAL A 87 14.37 12.73 -18.26
C VAL A 87 15.76 12.21 -17.86
N THR A 88 16.72 13.13 -17.74
CA THR A 88 18.12 12.88 -17.32
C THR A 88 18.38 13.25 -15.86
N GLU A 89 17.48 13.99 -15.22
CA GLU A 89 17.54 14.46 -13.83
C GLU A 89 16.22 14.15 -13.10
N PRO A 90 16.20 14.00 -11.77
CA PRO A 90 14.96 13.82 -11.00
C PRO A 90 13.98 14.96 -11.28
N THR A 91 12.89 14.65 -11.98
CA THR A 91 11.95 15.67 -12.50
C THR A 91 10.61 15.56 -11.77
N PRO A 92 10.11 16.61 -11.08
CA PRO A 92 8.79 16.60 -10.47
C PRO A 92 7.68 16.26 -11.48
N TRP A 93 6.68 15.53 -11.03
CA TRP A 93 5.56 15.13 -11.90
C TRP A 93 4.75 16.38 -12.32
N PRO A 94 4.45 16.58 -13.62
CA PRO A 94 3.71 17.76 -14.08
C PRO A 94 2.35 17.95 -13.38
N HIS A 95 2.14 19.13 -12.82
CA HIS A 95 0.89 19.52 -12.15
C HIS A 95 -0.20 19.93 -13.16
N GLY A 96 -1.46 20.00 -12.68
CA GLY A 96 -2.60 20.51 -13.47
C GLY A 96 -3.15 19.56 -14.54
N ARG A 97 -2.72 18.30 -14.57
CA ARG A 97 -3.27 17.23 -15.42
C ARG A 97 -3.31 15.90 -14.66
N LEU A 98 -4.08 14.94 -15.18
CA LEU A 98 -4.10 13.57 -14.67
C LEU A 98 -2.68 12.99 -14.63
N ARG A 99 -2.28 12.44 -13.48
CA ARG A 99 -0.97 11.76 -13.35
C ARG A 99 -1.05 10.41 -14.05
N ARG A 100 -0.62 10.35 -15.32
CA ARG A 100 -0.74 9.18 -16.21
C ARG A 100 0.57 8.86 -16.90
N ALA A 101 0.93 7.57 -16.93
CA ALA A 101 2.12 7.06 -17.59
C ALA A 101 1.76 6.01 -18.67
N GLY A 102 2.52 6.01 -19.77
CA GLY A 102 2.55 4.90 -20.73
C GLY A 102 3.76 4.02 -20.50
N ILE A 103 3.61 2.70 -20.67
CA ILE A 103 4.68 1.71 -20.60
C ILE A 103 4.71 0.93 -21.91
N ASN A 104 5.86 0.93 -22.58
CA ASN A 104 6.12 0.15 -23.79
C ASN A 104 7.00 -1.06 -23.48
N ASN A 105 6.68 -2.21 -24.03
CA ASN A 105 7.56 -3.38 -24.05
C ASN A 105 7.37 -4.18 -25.34
N PHE A 106 8.46 -4.31 -26.12
CA PHE A 106 8.55 -4.96 -27.43
C PHE A 106 9.54 -6.12 -27.35
N GLY A 107 9.02 -7.35 -27.39
CA GLY A 107 9.82 -8.58 -27.38
C GLY A 107 10.56 -8.80 -28.70
N PHE A 108 11.63 -9.61 -28.66
CA PHE A 108 12.44 -9.91 -29.86
C PHE A 108 11.62 -10.62 -30.96
N GLY A 109 10.71 -11.52 -30.58
CA GLY A 109 9.79 -12.21 -31.52
C GLY A 109 8.62 -11.36 -32.03
N GLY A 110 8.74 -10.03 -32.06
CA GLY A 110 7.70 -9.12 -32.59
C GLY A 110 6.48 -8.89 -31.69
N ALA A 111 6.35 -9.63 -30.57
CA ALA A 111 5.27 -9.45 -29.61
C ALA A 111 5.38 -8.08 -28.89
N ASN A 112 4.41 -7.21 -29.14
CA ASN A 112 4.40 -5.83 -28.66
C ASN A 112 3.31 -5.61 -27.60
N SER A 113 3.61 -4.78 -26.60
CA SER A 113 2.65 -4.43 -25.55
C SER A 113 2.79 -2.96 -25.14
N HIS A 114 1.65 -2.31 -24.99
CA HIS A 114 1.51 -0.99 -24.39
C HIS A 114 0.55 -1.07 -23.21
N ARG A 115 0.83 -0.34 -22.13
CA ARG A 115 -0.01 -0.23 -20.93
C ARG A 115 -0.07 1.22 -20.48
N ILE A 116 -1.23 1.63 -19.98
CA ILE A 116 -1.47 2.96 -19.40
C ILE A 116 -1.74 2.77 -17.91
N LEU A 117 -1.02 3.50 -17.07
CA LEU A 117 -1.21 3.53 -15.62
C LEU A 117 -1.61 4.94 -15.19
N ASP A 118 -2.63 5.03 -14.34
CA ASP A 118 -3.08 6.25 -13.69
C ASP A 118 -2.73 6.24 -12.20
N HIS A 119 -2.46 7.41 -11.62
CA HIS A 119 -2.42 7.57 -10.17
C HIS A 119 -3.79 7.32 -9.55
N VAL A 120 -3.83 6.77 -8.34
CA VAL A 120 -5.09 6.39 -7.67
C VAL A 120 -6.07 7.54 -7.54
N GLU A 121 -5.59 8.77 -7.27
CA GLU A 121 -6.44 9.98 -7.16
C GLU A 121 -7.21 10.32 -8.46
N ASN A 122 -6.73 9.88 -9.64
CA ASN A 122 -7.44 10.11 -10.91
C ASN A 122 -8.75 9.30 -10.99
N VAL A 123 -8.85 8.19 -10.25
CA VAL A 123 -9.98 7.23 -10.28
C VAL A 123 -10.74 7.23 -8.95
N LEU A 124 -10.03 7.49 -7.85
CA LEU A 124 -10.53 7.53 -6.48
C LEU A 124 -10.07 8.83 -5.79
N PRO A 125 -10.70 9.98 -6.12
CA PRO A 125 -10.37 11.26 -5.50
C PRO A 125 -10.45 11.19 -3.97
N GLY A 126 -9.41 11.69 -3.30
CA GLY A 126 -9.33 11.67 -1.84
C GLY A 126 -8.98 10.33 -1.21
N TYR A 127 -8.64 9.28 -1.97
CA TYR A 127 -8.08 8.05 -1.38
C TYR A 127 -6.82 8.34 -0.54
N ILE A 128 -6.76 7.83 0.70
CA ILE A 128 -5.60 7.97 1.61
C ILE A 128 -4.90 6.62 1.80
N LYS A 129 -5.62 5.63 2.31
CA LYS A 129 -5.16 4.24 2.50
C LYS A 129 -6.34 3.28 2.31
N PRO A 130 -6.17 1.95 2.19
CA PRO A 130 -7.29 1.03 1.97
C PRO A 130 -8.39 1.20 3.04
N GLY A 131 -9.59 1.58 2.61
CA GLY A 131 -10.73 1.87 3.49
C GLY A 131 -10.78 3.27 4.09
N VAL A 132 -9.86 4.19 3.75
CA VAL A 132 -9.79 5.55 4.29
C VAL A 132 -9.75 6.57 3.15
N PHE A 133 -10.73 7.48 3.15
CA PHE A 133 -10.88 8.56 2.18
C PHE A 133 -10.98 9.93 2.87
N LYS A 134 -10.49 10.97 2.21
CA LYS A 134 -10.48 12.36 2.67
C LYS A 134 -11.83 13.02 2.38
N GLY A 135 -12.73 12.97 3.35
CA GLY A 135 -14.03 13.67 3.32
C GLY A 135 -15.22 12.74 3.57
N SER A 136 -16.16 13.21 4.40
CA SER A 136 -17.36 12.49 4.85
C SER A 136 -18.49 12.38 3.79
N GLY A 137 -18.18 12.61 2.51
CA GLY A 137 -19.17 12.95 1.49
C GLY A 137 -19.01 12.26 0.13
N VAL A 138 -18.09 11.30 -0.03
CA VAL A 138 -18.13 10.44 -1.24
C VAL A 138 -19.30 9.49 -1.09
N GLY A 139 -20.36 9.73 -1.87
CA GLY A 139 -21.56 8.90 -1.91
C GLY A 139 -21.28 7.51 -2.48
N LEU A 140 -20.66 6.64 -1.68
CA LEU A 140 -20.30 5.26 -1.99
C LEU A 140 -21.55 4.35 -2.05
N ARG A 141 -22.45 4.62 -3.00
CA ARG A 141 -23.46 3.65 -3.42
C ARG A 141 -22.77 2.49 -4.13
N GLY A 142 -22.41 1.45 -3.38
CA GLY A 142 -22.13 0.12 -3.92
C GLY A 142 -20.67 -0.32 -4.04
N MET A 143 -19.70 0.38 -3.44
CA MET A 143 -18.31 -0.11 -3.34
C MET A 143 -17.97 -0.51 -1.91
N SER A 144 -18.56 -1.63 -1.46
CA SER A 144 -18.10 -2.35 -0.27
C SER A 144 -16.77 -3.07 -0.54
N ASN A 145 -16.06 -3.41 0.53
CA ASN A 145 -14.73 -4.04 0.49
C ASN A 145 -14.64 -5.24 -0.47
N GLY A 146 -13.64 -5.19 -1.37
CA GLY A 146 -12.85 -6.34 -1.78
C GLY A 146 -13.55 -7.51 -2.47
N HIS A 147 -13.93 -7.36 -3.74
CA HIS A 147 -13.89 -8.46 -4.72
C HIS A 147 -13.74 -7.91 -6.15
N TYR A 148 -12.52 -7.99 -6.70
CA TYR A 148 -12.35 -7.97 -8.16
C TYR A 148 -12.62 -9.38 -8.69
N LYS A 149 -13.59 -9.53 -9.58
CA LYS A 149 -13.81 -10.81 -10.28
C LYS A 149 -12.73 -10.97 -11.35
N THR A 150 -11.77 -11.86 -11.11
CA THR A 150 -11.01 -12.46 -12.21
C THR A 150 -11.92 -13.49 -12.91
N ASN A 151 -11.87 -13.55 -14.23
CA ASN A 151 -12.63 -14.55 -14.99
C ASN A 151 -11.98 -15.93 -14.81
N GLY A 152 -12.49 -16.71 -13.86
CA GLY A 152 -12.25 -18.14 -13.74
C GLY A 152 -13.57 -18.88 -13.63
N HIS A 153 -13.84 -19.82 -14.54
CA HIS A 153 -14.99 -20.71 -14.41
C HIS A 153 -14.73 -21.70 -13.26
N GLY A 154 -15.42 -21.48 -12.14
CA GLY A 154 -15.55 -22.43 -11.04
C GLY A 154 -17.01 -22.45 -10.60
N SER A 155 -17.70 -23.54 -10.86
CA SER A 155 -19.09 -23.73 -10.47
C SER A 155 -19.17 -24.23 -9.03
N ASP A 156 -19.50 -23.36 -8.07
CA ASP A 156 -19.93 -23.79 -6.75
C ASP A 156 -21.03 -22.90 -6.17
N ARG A 157 -22.07 -23.54 -5.63
CA ARG A 157 -23.22 -22.88 -4.98
C ARG A 157 -22.95 -22.76 -3.48
N SER A 158 -22.27 -21.71 -3.03
CA SER A 158 -22.25 -21.36 -1.61
C SER A 158 -23.43 -20.43 -1.26
N HIS A 159 -24.09 -20.72 -0.14
CA HIS A 159 -25.23 -19.92 0.34
C HIS A 159 -24.71 -18.67 1.07
N ASN A 160 -25.11 -17.49 0.60
CA ASN A 160 -24.80 -16.24 1.28
C ASN A 160 -25.65 -16.10 2.56
N HIS A 161 -25.06 -16.38 3.72
CA HIS A 161 -25.52 -15.77 4.96
C HIS A 161 -25.02 -14.32 4.99
N SER A 162 -25.90 -13.38 4.66
CA SER A 162 -25.68 -11.98 5.04
C SER A 162 -25.78 -11.88 6.57
N GLU A 163 -24.70 -11.54 7.25
CA GLU A 163 -24.84 -10.92 8.56
C GLU A 163 -25.61 -9.61 8.36
N GLN A 164 -26.89 -9.63 8.76
CA GLN A 164 -27.60 -8.38 9.03
C GLN A 164 -26.88 -7.71 10.19
N GLU A 165 -26.18 -6.61 9.91
CA GLU A 165 -25.79 -5.67 10.97
C GLU A 165 -27.05 -5.33 11.76
N LYS A 166 -27.13 -5.84 12.99
CA LYS A 166 -28.12 -5.39 13.96
C LYS A 166 -27.72 -3.97 14.36
N HIS A 167 -28.09 -3.00 13.54
CA HIS A 167 -28.11 -1.61 13.96
C HIS A 167 -28.89 -1.54 15.27
N ALA A 168 -28.18 -1.18 16.35
CA ALA A 168 -28.83 -0.84 17.60
C ALA A 168 -29.78 0.32 17.29
N VAL A 169 -31.08 0.07 17.40
CA VAL A 169 -32.10 1.10 17.22
C VAL A 169 -31.83 2.16 18.28
N LEU A 170 -31.30 3.31 17.86
CA LEU A 170 -31.32 4.53 18.65
C LEU A 170 -32.80 4.92 18.84
N ARG A 171 -33.43 4.35 19.86
CA ARG A 171 -34.70 4.83 20.36
C ARG A 171 -34.49 6.29 20.72
N LYS A 172 -35.28 7.17 20.11
CA LYS A 172 -35.48 8.51 20.65
C LYS A 172 -35.91 8.34 22.10
N ILE A 173 -35.16 8.93 23.01
CA ILE A 173 -35.63 9.16 24.37
C ILE A 173 -36.56 10.36 24.24
N ASP A 174 -37.86 10.14 24.45
CA ASP A 174 -38.83 11.24 24.51
C ASP A 174 -38.67 11.96 25.86
N ASP A 175 -38.38 13.26 25.82
CA ASP A 175 -38.24 14.12 27.00
C ASP A 175 -39.60 14.33 27.70
N ARG A 176 -40.08 13.34 28.47
CA ARG A 176 -41.21 13.49 29.41
C ARG A 176 -41.02 12.69 30.70
N GLY A 177 -40.40 13.35 31.68
CA GLY A 177 -40.74 13.17 33.10
C GLY A 177 -39.84 12.26 33.94
N ALA A 178 -38.83 12.86 34.57
CA ALA A 178 -38.47 12.63 35.98
C ALA A 178 -37.49 13.73 36.44
N ASN A 179 -37.82 14.43 37.53
CA ASN A 179 -36.86 15.29 38.24
C ASN A 179 -36.04 14.44 39.21
N GLN A 180 -34.76 14.80 39.42
CA GLN A 180 -33.83 14.21 40.41
C GLN A 180 -33.40 12.74 40.07
N GLU A 181 -32.18 12.27 40.30
CA GLU A 181 -31.02 12.73 41.09
C GLU A 181 -29.65 12.56 40.35
N SER A 182 -28.62 13.28 40.83
CA SER A 182 -27.18 13.06 40.63
C SER A 182 -26.68 12.34 39.36
N ASN A 183 -26.64 13.05 38.23
CA ASN A 183 -26.03 12.53 36.99
C ASN A 183 -24.51 12.77 36.97
N THR A 184 -23.76 12.02 37.78
CA THR A 184 -22.29 11.95 37.66
C THR A 184 -21.94 11.03 36.48
N THR A 185 -22.11 11.53 35.26
CA THR A 185 -21.87 10.78 34.03
C THR A 185 -20.38 10.46 33.91
N VAL A 186 -19.96 9.30 34.41
CA VAL A 186 -18.64 8.74 34.10
C VAL A 186 -18.60 8.56 32.58
N PRO A 187 -17.65 9.19 31.86
CA PRO A 187 -17.57 9.03 30.42
C PRO A 187 -17.13 7.60 30.10
N LEU A 188 -18.09 6.73 29.75
CA LEU A 188 -17.79 5.46 29.11
C LEU A 188 -17.08 5.77 27.79
N LEU A 189 -15.77 5.50 27.74
CA LEU A 189 -14.89 5.78 26.61
C LEU A 189 -15.54 5.34 25.28
N GLN A 190 -15.95 6.33 24.50
CA GLN A 190 -16.78 6.12 23.32
C GLN A 190 -15.90 5.61 22.17
N LYS A 191 -15.77 4.28 22.10
CA LYS A 191 -14.75 3.49 21.39
C LYS A 191 -13.35 3.60 21.98
N ALA A 192 -12.72 2.43 22.14
CA ALA A 192 -11.28 2.32 22.34
C ALA A 192 -10.58 2.56 21.00
N ASP A 193 -10.34 3.83 20.67
CA ASP A 193 -9.51 4.23 19.54
C ASP A 193 -8.04 3.85 19.80
N SER A 194 -7.22 3.80 18.75
CA SER A 194 -5.77 3.64 18.83
C SER A 194 -5.10 4.68 19.72
N ASP A 195 -5.68 5.88 19.84
CA ASP A 195 -5.12 6.95 20.65
C ASP A 195 -5.34 6.79 22.15
N THR A 196 -6.32 5.99 22.59
CA THR A 196 -6.66 5.81 24.03
C THR A 196 -5.94 4.64 24.69
N ARG A 197 -5.05 3.92 23.98
CA ARG A 197 -4.33 2.76 24.51
C ARG A 197 -2.86 3.12 24.73
N GLN A 198 -2.44 3.13 25.99
CA GLN A 198 -1.04 3.35 26.35
C GLN A 198 -0.14 2.18 25.94
N TYR A 199 -0.60 0.94 26.14
CA TYR A 199 0.17 -0.26 25.79
C TYR A 199 -0.43 -1.06 24.64
N LEU A 200 0.44 -1.52 23.75
CA LEU A 200 0.08 -2.27 22.54
C LEU A 200 0.91 -3.55 22.44
N ILE A 201 0.25 -4.64 22.03
CA ILE A 201 0.92 -5.94 21.80
C ILE A 201 1.36 -6.02 20.34
N LEU A 202 2.64 -6.30 20.13
CA LEU A 202 3.26 -6.51 18.83
C LEU A 202 3.59 -8.01 18.68
N PRO A 203 2.75 -8.79 17.97
CA PRO A 203 3.00 -10.21 17.76
C PRO A 203 4.01 -10.43 16.62
N PHE A 204 5.02 -11.26 16.88
CA PHE A 204 5.98 -11.71 15.87
C PHE A 204 5.87 -13.23 15.71
N SER A 205 6.07 -13.72 14.48
CA SER A 205 6.14 -15.16 14.23
C SER A 205 7.04 -15.51 13.05
N ALA A 206 7.57 -16.74 13.06
CA ALA A 206 8.37 -17.31 11.98
C ALA A 206 8.32 -18.86 12.00
N HIS A 207 8.95 -19.50 11.01
CA HIS A 207 9.15 -20.95 10.99
C HIS A 207 10.31 -21.41 11.90
N HIS A 208 11.32 -20.56 12.08
CA HIS A 208 12.55 -20.87 12.83
C HIS A 208 12.91 -19.72 13.77
N ASP A 209 13.56 -20.04 14.88
CA ASP A 209 13.92 -19.06 15.93
C ASP A 209 14.87 -17.98 15.38
N THR A 210 15.83 -18.34 14.52
CA THR A 210 16.71 -17.38 13.83
C THR A 210 15.93 -16.38 12.97
N SER A 211 14.90 -16.85 12.25
CA SER A 211 14.03 -15.99 11.45
C SER A 211 13.10 -15.12 12.30
N LEU A 212 12.71 -15.59 13.49
CA LEU A 212 11.93 -14.83 14.45
C LEU A 212 12.74 -13.65 14.99
N LYS A 213 13.99 -13.92 15.39
CA LYS A 213 14.95 -12.91 15.84
C LYS A 213 15.22 -11.86 14.76
N LEU A 214 15.52 -12.27 13.53
CA LEU A 214 15.73 -11.36 12.40
C LEU A 214 14.48 -10.51 12.08
N ASN A 215 13.28 -11.08 12.17
CA ASN A 215 12.04 -10.32 11.98
C ASN A 215 11.83 -9.26 13.07
N ASN A 216 12.19 -9.56 14.32
CA ASN A 216 12.14 -8.62 15.45
C ASN A 216 13.17 -7.49 15.28
N GLU A 217 14.43 -7.84 15.01
CA GLU A 217 15.53 -6.89 14.76
C GLU A 217 15.22 -5.94 13.58
N ALA A 218 14.73 -6.48 12.45
CA ALA A 218 14.32 -5.66 11.31
C ALA A 218 13.20 -4.67 11.67
N SER A 219 12.24 -5.10 12.50
CA SER A 219 11.12 -4.26 12.94
C SER A 219 11.55 -3.09 13.83
N GLN A 220 12.71 -3.17 14.50
CA GLN A 220 13.26 -2.07 15.31
C GLN A 220 13.73 -0.88 14.45
N SER A 221 14.16 -1.12 13.21
CA SER A 221 14.68 -0.08 12.32
C SER A 221 13.60 0.73 11.58
N ASP A 222 12.39 0.19 11.47
CA ASP A 222 11.25 0.84 10.80
C ASP A 222 10.29 1.57 11.76
N VAL A 223 10.52 1.46 13.06
CA VAL A 223 9.74 2.06 14.16
C VAL A 223 9.38 3.54 13.91
N SER A 224 10.36 4.36 13.54
CA SER A 224 10.18 5.82 13.42
C SER A 224 9.31 6.25 12.23
N LYS A 225 8.90 5.32 11.37
CA LYS A 225 8.18 5.60 10.11
C LYS A 225 6.66 5.41 10.23
N CYS A 226 6.14 4.86 11.33
CA CYS A 226 4.72 4.52 11.47
C CYS A 226 4.21 4.64 12.91
N SER A 227 2.89 4.74 13.08
CA SER A 227 2.25 4.67 14.40
C SER A 227 2.35 3.27 14.97
N VAL A 228 2.64 3.16 16.27
CA VAL A 228 2.68 1.89 17.03
C VAL A 228 1.38 1.10 16.86
N ALA A 229 0.24 1.78 16.76
CA ALA A 229 -1.07 1.15 16.59
C ALA A 229 -1.27 0.58 15.18
N ASP A 230 -0.87 1.31 14.13
CA ASP A 230 -0.89 0.80 12.75
C ASP A 230 0.08 -0.40 12.60
N LEU A 231 1.24 -0.37 13.28
CA LEU A 231 2.18 -1.49 13.34
C LEU A 231 1.57 -2.71 14.06
N ALA A 232 1.03 -2.53 15.26
CA ALA A 232 0.36 -3.58 16.04
C ALA A 232 -0.78 -4.23 15.26
N PHE A 233 -1.62 -3.42 14.59
CA PHE A 233 -2.69 -3.89 13.73
C PHE A 233 -2.16 -4.69 12.54
N THR A 234 -1.11 -4.20 11.88
CA THR A 234 -0.49 -4.84 10.72
C THR A 234 0.13 -6.19 11.09
N LEU A 235 0.90 -6.25 12.18
CA LEU A 235 1.46 -7.49 12.70
C LEU A 235 0.37 -8.50 13.11
N SER A 236 -0.74 -8.02 13.69
CA SER A 236 -1.83 -8.88 14.17
C SER A 236 -2.76 -9.42 13.08
N ASN A 237 -3.01 -8.65 12.02
CA ASN A 237 -4.07 -8.91 11.03
C ASN A 237 -3.61 -8.96 9.57
N ARG A 238 -2.40 -8.48 9.25
CA ARG A 238 -1.85 -8.44 7.87
C ARG A 238 -0.59 -9.29 7.70
N ARG A 239 -0.23 -10.10 8.71
CA ARG A 239 0.88 -11.06 8.67
C ARG A 239 0.38 -12.48 8.98
N THR A 240 0.98 -13.46 8.33
CA THR A 240 0.78 -14.89 8.63
C THR A 240 1.28 -15.22 10.03
N LYS A 241 0.57 -16.09 10.75
CA LYS A 241 0.87 -16.48 12.14
C LYS A 241 1.51 -17.87 12.20
N PHE A 242 2.83 -17.92 12.12
CA PHE A 242 3.62 -19.16 12.12
C PHE A 242 3.73 -19.82 13.52
N PRO A 243 4.27 -21.05 13.64
CA PRO A 243 4.35 -21.76 14.91
C PRO A 243 5.34 -21.18 15.93
N ARG A 244 6.52 -20.69 15.52
CA ARG A 244 7.42 -19.97 16.45
C ARG A 244 6.88 -18.57 16.63
N ARG A 245 6.54 -18.20 17.87
CA ARG A 245 5.89 -16.93 18.20
C ARG A 245 6.59 -16.27 19.38
N THR A 246 6.72 -14.95 19.30
CA THR A 246 7.01 -14.10 20.46
C THR A 246 6.12 -12.86 20.38
N PHE A 247 6.08 -12.07 21.44
CA PHE A 247 5.41 -10.79 21.44
C PHE A 247 6.23 -9.75 22.19
N ARG A 248 5.94 -8.48 21.90
CA ARG A 248 6.44 -7.33 22.64
C ARG A 248 5.26 -6.53 23.14
N ILE A 249 5.38 -5.99 24.35
CA ILE A 249 4.46 -4.96 24.84
C ILE A 249 5.22 -3.64 24.66
N ALA A 250 4.68 -2.76 23.83
CA ALA A 250 5.23 -1.45 23.58
C ALA A 250 4.33 -0.38 24.21
N ASP A 251 4.95 0.61 24.83
CA ASP A 251 4.26 1.87 25.10
C ASP A 251 4.04 2.59 23.77
N LYS A 252 2.93 3.33 23.66
CA LYS A 252 2.63 4.21 22.53
C LYS A 252 3.72 5.26 22.33
N ASP A 253 4.28 5.75 23.44
CA ASP A 253 5.24 6.86 23.44
C ASP A 253 6.71 6.38 23.46
N ASP A 254 6.98 5.11 23.84
CA ASP A 254 8.31 4.47 23.72
C ASP A 254 8.24 3.04 23.16
N LEU A 255 8.16 2.98 21.82
CA LEU A 255 8.22 1.74 21.06
C LEU A 255 9.61 1.08 21.09
N ILE A 256 10.69 1.84 21.31
CA ILE A 256 12.06 1.30 21.25
C ILE A 256 12.37 0.49 22.53
N ALA A 257 12.01 0.98 23.71
CA ALA A 257 12.13 0.22 24.95
C ALA A 257 11.25 -1.05 24.90
N GLY A 258 10.01 -0.91 24.40
CA GLY A 258 9.08 -2.02 24.22
C GLY A 258 9.67 -3.18 23.41
N LEU A 259 10.30 -2.90 22.27
CA LEU A 259 10.90 -3.91 21.39
C LEU A 259 12.18 -4.56 21.95
N LYS A 260 12.92 -3.84 22.81
CA LYS A 260 14.16 -4.32 23.47
C LYS A 260 13.93 -5.24 24.68
N SER A 261 12.68 -5.40 25.14
CA SER A 261 12.33 -6.32 26.24
C SER A 261 12.71 -7.79 25.93
N GLU A 262 12.76 -8.65 26.97
CA GLU A 262 13.21 -10.05 26.84
C GLU A 262 12.35 -10.91 25.91
N GLU A 263 12.97 -11.88 25.23
CA GLU A 263 12.31 -12.74 24.24
C GLU A 263 11.73 -14.02 24.86
N LEU A 264 10.46 -13.97 25.26
CA LEU A 264 9.67 -15.18 25.47
C LEU A 264 9.29 -15.77 24.11
N VAL A 265 10.10 -16.70 23.61
CA VAL A 265 9.77 -17.52 22.44
C VAL A 265 8.91 -18.69 22.88
N SER A 266 7.77 -18.88 22.21
CA SER A 266 6.89 -20.03 22.39
C SER A 266 6.70 -20.76 21.06
N VAL A 267 6.55 -22.08 21.13
CA VAL A 267 6.05 -22.88 20.00
C VAL A 267 4.55 -23.00 20.19
N ALA A 268 3.78 -22.31 19.36
CA ALA A 268 2.33 -22.43 19.39
C ALA A 268 1.91 -23.81 18.88
N ASN A 269 1.19 -24.56 19.70
CA ASN A 269 0.42 -25.71 19.22
C ASN A 269 -0.69 -25.21 18.27
N THR A 270 -1.01 -26.01 17.26
CA THR A 270 -2.11 -25.76 16.31
C THR A 270 -3.49 -26.06 16.90
N ASP A 271 -3.55 -26.83 17.97
CA ASP A 271 -4.82 -27.21 18.61
C ASP A 271 -5.46 -26.02 19.35
N THR A 272 -6.77 -25.89 19.22
CA THR A 272 -7.58 -24.92 19.97
C THR A 272 -7.55 -25.27 21.46
N GLN A 273 -6.84 -24.45 22.24
CA GLN A 273 -6.75 -24.61 23.69
C GLN A 273 -8.08 -24.29 24.37
N SER A 274 -8.55 -25.17 25.26
CA SER A 274 -9.67 -24.88 26.16
C SER A 274 -9.23 -23.90 27.25
N VAL A 275 -9.95 -22.79 27.41
CA VAL A 275 -9.65 -21.77 28.43
C VAL A 275 -10.64 -21.87 29.57
N ALA A 276 -10.13 -22.04 30.80
CA ALA A 276 -10.91 -21.95 32.03
C ALA A 276 -10.61 -20.64 32.76
N PHE A 277 -11.66 -19.97 33.26
CA PHE A 277 -11.55 -18.75 34.05
C PHE A 277 -11.63 -19.10 35.53
N ILE A 278 -10.63 -18.65 36.31
CA ILE A 278 -10.59 -18.82 37.76
C ILE A 278 -10.83 -17.45 38.39
N PHE A 279 -11.84 -17.36 39.24
CA PHE A 279 -12.18 -16.14 39.98
C PHE A 279 -11.57 -16.22 41.38
N THR A 280 -10.85 -15.18 41.78
CA THR A 280 -10.19 -15.13 43.09
C THR A 280 -11.19 -14.87 44.22
N GLY A 281 -10.90 -15.43 45.40
CA GLY A 281 -11.70 -15.22 46.61
C GLY A 281 -11.32 -13.95 47.37
N GLN A 282 -11.97 -13.76 48.52
CA GLN A 282 -11.67 -12.70 49.48
C GLN A 282 -10.21 -12.80 49.96
N GLY A 283 -9.47 -11.68 49.93
CA GLY A 283 -8.04 -11.61 50.26
C GLY A 283 -7.11 -11.38 49.06
N ALA A 284 -7.63 -11.35 47.83
CA ALA A 284 -6.88 -11.01 46.62
C ALA A 284 -6.93 -9.51 46.23
N GLN A 285 -7.56 -8.67 47.05
CA GLN A 285 -7.54 -7.21 46.87
C GLN A 285 -6.16 -6.62 47.22
N TRP A 286 -5.78 -5.55 46.51
CA TRP A 286 -4.55 -4.76 46.69
C TRP A 286 -4.89 -3.29 46.96
#